data_AF-A0ABD4EAX8-F1
#
_entry.id   AF-A0ABD4EAX8-F1
#
_cell.length_a   1.000
_cell.length_b   1.000
_cell.length_c   1.000
_cell.angle_alpha   90.00
_cell.angle_beta   90.00
_cell.angle_gamma   90.00
#
_symmetry.space_group_name_H-M   'P 1'
#
loop_
_entity.id
_entity.type
_entity.pdbx_description
1 polymer ?
#
loop_
_entity_poly.entity_id
_entity_poly.type
_entity_poly.pdbx_seq_one_letter_code
_entity_poly.pdbx_strand_id
1 'polypeptide(L)'
;MSEQLRPCPCGGKVKITEKRRGNYRREGSYFQGLCGRCHARGPLIQDSPEKATQAWNQHVGGMCAAPTAAAPTTVQIARAIWAIRRVDEDRCDMELEDMGMDHSVWREAQAVRALLAGRSATPKESK
;
A
#
# COMPACT_ATOMS: atom_id res chain seq x y z
N MET A 1 -26.56 4.23 17.69
CA MET A 1 -26.56 3.71 16.31
C MET A 1 -25.34 2.81 16.17
N SER A 2 -25.51 1.51 15.91
CA SER A 2 -24.38 0.59 15.75
C SER A 2 -23.67 0.88 14.43
N GLU A 3 -22.39 1.23 14.49
CA GLU A 3 -21.59 1.53 13.30
C GLU A 3 -21.39 0.25 12.48
N GLN A 4 -21.74 0.27 11.18
CA GLN A 4 -21.55 -0.90 10.31
C GLN A 4 -20.06 -1.12 10.02
N LEU A 5 -19.63 -2.38 10.08
CA LEU A 5 -18.24 -2.78 9.80
C LEU A 5 -17.94 -2.62 8.31
N ARG A 6 -16.96 -1.76 7.99
CA ARG A 6 -16.52 -1.54 6.61
C ARG A 6 -15.73 -2.73 6.07
N PRO A 7 -15.92 -3.09 4.78
CA PRO A 7 -15.11 -4.12 4.14
C PRO A 7 -13.65 -3.70 4.03
N CYS A 8 -12.76 -4.67 3.84
CA CYS A 8 -11.35 -4.40 3.61
C CYS A 8 -11.16 -3.77 2.21
N PRO A 9 -10.18 -2.87 2.01
CA PRO A 9 -9.87 -2.28 0.69
C PRO A 9 -9.62 -3.31 -0.43
N CYS A 10 -9.21 -4.54 -0.10
CA CYS A 10 -9.09 -5.63 -1.07
C CYS A 10 -10.43 -6.25 -1.53
N GLY A 11 -11.56 -5.67 -1.09
CA GLY A 11 -12.92 -6.22 -1.30
C GLY A 11 -13.25 -7.44 -0.44
N GLY A 12 -12.39 -7.81 0.50
CA GLY A 12 -12.59 -8.94 1.41
C GLY A 12 -13.56 -8.63 2.54
N LYS A 13 -14.34 -9.64 2.95
CA LYS A 13 -15.19 -9.57 4.15
C LYS A 13 -14.32 -9.53 5.40
N VAL A 14 -14.71 -8.69 6.35
CA VAL A 14 -14.01 -8.49 7.62
C VAL A 14 -14.84 -9.11 8.73
N LYS A 15 -14.17 -9.76 9.68
CA LYS A 15 -14.79 -10.27 10.91
C LYS A 15 -14.05 -9.70 12.11
N ILE A 16 -14.79 -9.26 13.12
CA ILE A 16 -14.20 -8.96 14.43
C ILE A 16 -13.95 -10.28 15.14
N THR A 17 -12.70 -10.52 15.48
CA THR A 17 -12.26 -11.72 16.19
C THR A 17 -11.90 -11.36 17.62
N GLU A 18 -12.42 -12.12 18.57
CA GLU A 18 -12.03 -12.04 19.97
C GLU A 18 -10.70 -12.79 20.16
N LYS A 19 -9.74 -12.13 20.80
CA LYS A 19 -8.46 -12.66 21.21
C LYS A 19 -8.39 -12.59 22.74
N ARG A 20 -8.28 -13.76 23.37
CA ARG A 20 -7.91 -13.82 24.79
C ARG A 20 -6.40 -13.62 24.90
N ARG A 21 -5.95 -12.68 25.72
CA ARG A 21 -4.54 -12.51 26.03
C ARG A 21 -4.26 -13.01 27.46
N GLY A 22 -3.75 -14.24 27.57
CA GLY A 22 -2.95 -14.64 28.71
C GLY A 22 -3.38 -15.90 29.46
N ASN A 23 -2.37 -16.49 30.10
CA ASN A 23 -2.42 -17.63 30.99
C ASN A 23 -3.05 -17.22 32.34
N TYR A 24 -3.98 -18.04 32.85
CA TYR A 24 -4.68 -18.11 34.16
C TYR A 24 -5.04 -16.85 35.01
N ARG A 25 -4.55 -15.63 34.73
CA ARG A 25 -4.68 -14.45 35.63
C ARG A 25 -4.96 -13.10 34.96
N ARG A 26 -5.35 -13.05 33.69
CA ARG A 26 -5.74 -11.78 33.05
C ARG A 26 -7.11 -11.90 32.40
N GLU A 27 -8.11 -11.31 33.02
CA GLU A 27 -9.45 -11.13 32.47
C GLU A 27 -9.43 -9.90 31.55
N GLY A 28 -9.63 -10.14 30.26
CA GLY A 28 -9.69 -9.09 29.26
C GLY A 28 -9.83 -9.69 27.86
N SER A 29 -11.02 -9.54 27.28
CA SER A 29 -11.28 -9.88 25.88
C SER A 29 -10.76 -8.74 25.00
N TYR A 30 -9.77 -9.04 24.17
CA TYR A 30 -9.34 -8.12 23.11
C TYR A 30 -10.10 -8.43 21.84
N PHE A 31 -10.39 -7.42 21.05
CA PHE A 31 -11.10 -7.55 19.79
C PHE A 31 -10.24 -6.97 18.66
N GLN A 32 -10.19 -7.68 17.54
CA GLN A 32 -9.43 -7.27 16.36
C GLN A 32 -10.19 -7.61 15.08
N GLY A 33 -10.28 -6.64 14.16
CA GLY A 33 -10.78 -6.90 12.81
C GLY A 33 -9.77 -7.69 11.97
N LEU A 34 -10.25 -8.76 11.34
CA LEU A 34 -9.48 -9.61 10.43
C LEU A 34 -10.17 -9.66 9.06
N CYS A 35 -9.43 -9.36 8.00
CA CYS A 35 -9.89 -9.62 6.64
C CYS A 35 -9.74 -11.10 6.30
N GLY A 36 -10.82 -11.77 5.90
CA GLY A 36 -10.79 -13.18 5.49
C GLY A 36 -10.17 -13.44 4.11
N ARG A 37 -9.77 -12.40 3.36
CA ARG A 37 -9.18 -12.53 2.02
C ARG A 37 -7.67 -12.29 2.01
N CYS A 38 -7.23 -11.12 2.48
CA CYS A 38 -5.81 -10.75 2.49
C CYS A 38 -5.14 -10.93 3.86
N HIS A 39 -5.88 -11.41 4.87
CA HIS A 39 -5.40 -11.57 6.24
C HIS A 39 -4.86 -10.29 6.90
N ALA A 40 -5.23 -9.11 6.38
CA ALA A 40 -4.95 -7.84 7.03
C ALA A 40 -5.57 -7.82 8.44
N ARG A 41 -4.78 -7.34 9.40
CA ARG A 41 -5.12 -7.28 10.83
C ARG A 41 -5.27 -5.82 11.24
N GLY A 42 -6.41 -5.48 11.83
CA GLY A 42 -6.66 -4.15 12.37
C GLY A 42 -6.04 -3.93 13.75
N PRO A 43 -6.29 -2.76 14.35
CA PRO A 43 -5.89 -2.46 15.72
C PRO A 43 -6.47 -3.47 16.71
N LEU A 44 -5.71 -3.80 17.74
CA LEU A 44 -6.16 -4.65 18.85
C LEU A 44 -6.75 -3.76 19.94
N ILE A 45 -8.04 -3.90 20.20
CA ILE A 45 -8.77 -3.05 21.16
C ILE A 45 -9.19 -3.88 22.37
N GLN A 46 -8.95 -3.36 23.57
CA GLN A 46 -9.45 -3.92 24.82
C GLN A 46 -10.85 -3.35 25.09
N ASP A 47 -11.79 -4.17 25.59
CA ASP A 47 -13.17 -3.84 26.03
C ASP A 47 -14.26 -4.48 25.17
N SER A 48 -14.46 -4.01 23.92
CA SER A 48 -15.71 -4.28 23.21
C SER A 48 -15.57 -4.45 21.68
N PRO A 49 -16.42 -5.29 21.05
CA PRO A 49 -16.43 -5.51 19.60
C PRO A 49 -16.87 -4.26 18.80
N GLU A 50 -17.66 -3.37 19.39
CA GLU A 50 -18.09 -2.11 18.78
C GLU A 50 -16.90 -1.15 18.63
N LYS A 51 -16.07 -1.01 19.69
CA LYS A 51 -14.84 -0.21 19.61
C LYS A 51 -13.87 -0.79 18.58
N ALA A 52 -13.78 -2.12 18.48
CA ALA A 52 -12.98 -2.76 17.43
C ALA A 52 -13.53 -2.52 16.02
N THR A 53 -14.85 -2.42 15.86
CA THR A 53 -15.50 -2.07 14.59
C THR A 53 -15.17 -0.63 14.19
N GLN A 54 -15.29 0.31 15.12
CA GLN A 54 -14.92 1.70 14.90
C GLN A 54 -13.43 1.84 14.57
N ALA A 55 -12.56 1.17 15.34
CA ALA A 55 -11.12 1.18 15.10
C ALA A 55 -10.75 0.59 13.74
N TRP A 56 -11.41 -0.49 13.32
CA TRP A 56 -11.26 -1.03 11.97
C TRP A 56 -11.69 -0.03 10.91
N ASN A 57 -12.85 0.60 11.06
CA ASN A 57 -13.38 1.58 10.13
C ASN A 57 -12.46 2.80 9.97
N GLN A 58 -11.87 3.27 11.06
CA GLN A 58 -10.84 4.32 11.06
C GLN A 58 -9.54 3.83 10.43
N HIS A 59 -9.12 2.60 10.70
CA HIS A 59 -7.92 2.02 10.12
C HIS A 59 -8.02 1.89 8.59
N VAL A 60 -9.12 1.35 8.07
CA VAL A 60 -9.35 1.27 6.62
C VAL A 60 -9.67 2.63 5.98
N GLY A 61 -10.32 3.53 6.73
CA GLY A 61 -10.57 4.91 6.30
C GLY A 61 -9.28 5.75 6.24
N GLY A 62 -8.34 5.51 7.15
CA GLY A 62 -7.00 6.11 7.16
C GLY A 62 -6.06 5.48 6.14
N MET A 63 -6.29 4.23 5.73
CA MET A 63 -5.61 3.61 4.59
C MET A 63 -6.04 4.19 3.23
N CYS A 64 -7.17 4.91 3.15
CA CYS A 64 -7.49 5.77 2.00
C CYS A 64 -6.65 7.07 1.97
N ALA A 65 -5.84 7.32 3.01
CA ALA A 65 -4.71 8.23 2.97
C ALA A 65 -3.39 7.45 2.98
N ALA A 66 -3.29 6.37 2.19
CA ALA A 66 -2.00 6.13 1.56
C ALA A 66 -1.64 7.44 0.86
N PRO A 67 -0.40 7.98 0.98
CA PRO A 67 -0.01 9.05 0.09
C PRO A 67 -0.33 8.51 -1.31
N THR A 68 -1.22 9.17 -2.03
CA THR A 68 -1.27 9.06 -3.47
C THR A 68 0.15 9.43 -3.86
N ALA A 69 1.04 8.44 -3.96
CA ALA A 69 2.41 8.68 -4.33
C ALA A 69 2.26 9.30 -5.70
N ALA A 70 2.48 10.62 -5.76
CA ALA A 70 2.37 11.37 -6.99
C ALA A 70 3.14 10.56 -8.03
N ALA A 71 2.54 10.35 -9.20
CA ALA A 71 3.12 9.51 -10.23
C ALA A 71 4.62 9.84 -10.35
N PRO A 72 5.51 8.84 -10.25
CA PRO A 72 6.94 9.09 -10.09
C PRO A 72 7.42 9.97 -11.26
N THR A 73 8.23 10.97 -10.94
CA THR A 73 8.77 11.89 -11.96
C THR A 73 9.72 11.14 -12.88
N THR A 74 9.94 11.67 -14.09
CA THR A 74 10.89 11.08 -15.04
C THR A 74 12.27 10.88 -14.41
N VAL A 75 12.73 11.80 -13.56
CA VAL A 75 14.01 11.71 -12.84
C VAL A 75 14.04 10.53 -11.87
N GLN A 76 12.96 10.31 -11.11
CA GLN A 76 12.88 9.17 -10.19
C GLN A 76 12.94 7.83 -10.92
N ILE A 77 12.27 7.75 -12.07
CA ILE A 77 12.29 6.55 -12.91
C ILE A 77 13.68 6.34 -13.52
N ALA A 78 14.30 7.41 -14.04
CA ALA A 78 15.65 7.36 -14.63
C ALA A 78 16.70 6.92 -13.59
N ARG A 79 16.62 7.42 -12.36
CA ARG A 79 17.49 6.98 -11.25
C ARG A 79 17.33 5.50 -10.92
N ALA A 80 16.10 4.99 -10.93
CA ALA A 80 15.85 3.57 -10.68
C ALA A 80 16.43 2.69 -11.80
N ILE A 81 16.25 3.08 -13.07
CA ILE A 81 16.82 2.35 -14.22
C ILE A 81 18.35 2.39 -14.17
N TRP A 82 18.93 3.57 -13.91
CA TRP A 82 20.37 3.72 -13.82
C TRP A 82 20.97 2.92 -12.68
N ALA A 83 20.35 2.89 -11.49
CA ALA A 83 20.84 2.11 -10.37
C ALA A 83 20.96 0.60 -10.69
N ILE A 84 20.06 0.06 -11.53
CA ILE A 84 20.13 -1.33 -11.98
C ILE A 84 21.26 -1.50 -13.00
N ARG A 85 21.27 -0.67 -14.07
CA ARG A 85 22.28 -0.77 -15.13
C ARG A 85 23.69 -0.52 -14.64
N ARG A 86 23.87 0.41 -13.71
CA ARG A 86 25.17 0.74 -13.14
C ARG A 86 25.79 -0.46 -12.42
N VAL A 87 24.97 -1.31 -11.82
CA VAL A 87 25.40 -2.55 -11.17
C VAL A 87 25.72 -3.61 -12.22
N ASP A 88 24.88 -3.77 -13.25
CA ASP A 88 25.10 -4.77 -14.31
C ASP A 88 26.28 -4.43 -15.23
N GLU A 89 26.53 -3.13 -15.48
CA GLU A 89 27.58 -2.61 -16.36
C GLU A 89 28.85 -2.19 -15.61
N ASP A 90 28.88 -2.36 -14.29
CA ASP A 90 30.00 -1.99 -13.38
C ASP A 90 30.48 -0.54 -13.54
N ARG A 91 29.55 0.38 -13.82
CA ARG A 91 29.83 1.79 -14.13
C ARG A 91 29.91 2.64 -12.86
N CYS A 92 30.97 2.48 -12.07
CA CYS A 92 31.15 3.27 -10.85
C CYS A 92 31.64 4.71 -11.09
N ASP A 93 31.95 5.07 -12.34
CA ASP A 93 32.57 6.33 -12.75
C ASP A 93 31.59 7.38 -13.31
N MET A 94 30.32 7.00 -13.49
CA MET A 94 29.34 7.82 -14.21
C MET A 94 28.04 7.97 -13.42
N GLU A 95 27.65 9.21 -13.15
CA GLU A 95 26.39 9.53 -12.49
C GLU A 95 25.29 9.81 -13.52
N LEU A 96 24.03 9.72 -13.08
CA LEU A 96 22.89 9.93 -13.98
C LEU A 96 22.85 11.34 -14.55
N GLU A 97 23.22 12.31 -13.71
CA GLU A 97 23.23 13.74 -14.01
C GLU A 97 24.29 14.12 -15.06
N ASP A 98 25.33 13.31 -15.23
CA ASP A 98 26.38 13.51 -16.24
C ASP A 98 25.96 13.03 -17.64
N MET A 99 24.85 12.27 -17.72
CA MET A 99 24.32 11.77 -18.98
C MET A 99 23.32 12.75 -19.59
N GLY A 100 23.60 13.16 -20.82
CA GLY A 100 22.68 14.00 -21.60
C GLY A 100 21.31 13.36 -21.79
N MET A 101 20.28 14.18 -22.01
CA MET A 101 18.87 13.76 -22.13
C MET A 101 18.60 12.80 -23.32
N ASP A 102 19.54 12.68 -24.25
CA ASP A 102 19.49 11.72 -25.36
C ASP A 102 19.89 10.28 -24.98
N HIS A 103 20.41 10.06 -23.77
CA HIS A 103 20.80 8.74 -23.30
C HIS A 103 19.60 7.80 -23.17
N SER A 104 19.82 6.51 -23.42
CA SER A 104 18.78 5.47 -23.43
C SER A 104 17.96 5.42 -22.14
N VAL A 105 18.62 5.63 -20.99
CA VAL A 105 18.01 5.69 -19.66
C VAL A 105 16.91 6.76 -19.58
N TRP A 106 17.13 7.94 -20.17
CA TRP A 106 16.14 9.02 -20.16
C TRP A 106 14.94 8.72 -21.08
N ARG A 107 15.18 8.12 -22.25
CA ARG A 107 14.12 7.69 -23.17
C ARG A 107 13.25 6.59 -22.55
N GLU A 108 13.87 5.63 -21.88
CA GLU A 108 13.18 4.56 -21.16
C GLU A 108 12.36 5.12 -19.98
N ALA A 109 12.92 6.06 -19.22
CA ALA A 109 12.21 6.71 -18.13
C ALA A 109 10.95 7.47 -18.60
N GLN A 110 11.04 8.14 -19.76
CA GLN A 110 9.89 8.79 -20.38
C GLN A 110 8.83 7.78 -20.84
N ALA A 111 9.24 6.67 -21.45
CA ALA A 111 8.32 5.61 -21.88
C ALA A 111 7.58 4.97 -20.69
N VAL A 112 8.28 4.67 -19.59
CA VAL A 112 7.68 4.14 -18.36
C VAL A 112 6.69 5.14 -17.76
N ARG A 113 7.05 6.43 -17.72
CA ARG A 113 6.14 7.48 -17.24
C ARG A 113 4.87 7.56 -18.09
N ALA A 114 5.00 7.47 -19.42
CA ALA A 114 3.87 7.46 -20.33
C ALA A 114 2.95 6.24 -20.10
N LEU A 115 3.51 5.05 -19.87
CA LEU A 115 2.75 3.84 -19.53
C LEU A 115 2.00 3.97 -18.19
N LEU A 116 2.63 4.58 -17.19
CA LEU A 116 2.00 4.84 -15.89
C LEU A 116 0.86 5.86 -16.01
N ALA A 117 1.03 6.90 -16.82
CA ALA A 117 -0.03 7.86 -17.13
C ALA A 117 -1.20 7.24 -17.91
N GLY A 118 -0.90 6.33 -18.85
CA GLY A 118 -1.92 5.58 -19.60
C GLY A 118 -2.70 4.58 -18.74
N ARG A 119 -2.04 3.91 -17.79
CA ARG A 119 -2.69 3.00 -16.83
C ARG A 119 -3.65 3.68 -15.86
N SER A 120 -3.45 4.98 -15.58
CA SER A 120 -4.41 5.75 -14.76
C SER A 120 -5.72 6.09 -15.50
N ALA A 121 -5.83 5.80 -16.81
CA ALA A 121 -6.99 6.17 -17.64
C ALA A 121 -7.96 5.02 -17.98
N THR A 122 -7.80 3.81 -17.45
CA THR A 122 -8.75 2.70 -17.72
C THR A 122 -9.70 2.43 -16.55
N PRO A 123 -10.93 2.98 -16.55
CA PRO A 123 -11.99 2.51 -15.69
C PRO A 123 -12.57 1.17 -16.21
N LYS A 124 -12.58 0.18 -15.31
CA LYS A 124 -13.37 -1.07 -15.28
C LYS A 124 -14.07 -1.51 -16.58
N GLU A 125 -13.56 -2.57 -17.22
CA GLU A 125 -14.40 -3.47 -18.00
C GLU A 125 -15.30 -4.26 -17.04
N SER A 126 -16.61 -3.99 -17.13
CA SER A 126 -17.67 -4.83 -16.59
C SER A 126 -18.02 -5.90 -17.62
N LYS A 127 -17.99 -7.17 -17.22
CA LYS A 127 -18.77 -8.23 -17.85
C LYS A 127 -19.36 -9.12 -16.77
#